data_AF-A0A925LWC1-F1
#
_entry.id   AF-A0A925LWC1-F1
#
_cell.length_a   1.000
_cell.length_b   1.000
_cell.length_c   1.000
_cell.angle_alpha   90.00
_cell.angle_beta   90.00
_cell.angle_gamma   90.00
#
_symmetry.space_group_name_H-M   'P 1'
#
loop_
_entity.id
_entity.type
_entity.pdbx_description
1 polymer ?
#
loop_
_entity_poly.entity_id
_entity_poly.type
_entity_poly.pdbx_seq_one_letter_code
_entity_poly.pdbx_strand_id
1 'polypeptide(L)' 'MELGQLLVNDGLVTREQLAKAREAQGSIRIDQSLVKLGAITEDAILRKLSDEFGMQYIDLKDIEVD' A
#
# COMPACT_ATOMS: atom_id res chain seq x y z
N MET A 1 1.79 10.14 10.16
CA MET A 1 0.85 9.00 10.10
C MET A 1 1.60 7.84 9.46
N GLU A 2 1.58 6.66 10.08
CA GLU A 2 2.33 5.52 9.57
C GLU A 2 1.45 4.69 8.62
N LEU A 3 1.86 4.60 7.34
CA LEU A 3 1.10 3.91 6.30
C LEU A 3 0.81 2.44 6.67
N GLY A 4 1.78 1.75 7.27
CA GLY A 4 1.59 0.36 7.71
C GLY A 4 0.45 0.19 8.72
N GLN A 5 0.29 1.14 9.66
CA GLN A 5 -0.79 1.08 10.65
C GLN A 5 -2.16 1.40 10.02
N LEU A 6 -2.20 2.31 9.04
CA LEU A 6 -3.41 2.60 8.27
C LEU A 6 -3.91 1.34 7.55
N LEU A 7 -3.01 0.65 6.84
CA LEU A 7 -3.34 -0.58 6.12
C LEU A 7 -3.86 -1.69 7.04
N VAL A 8 -3.35 -1.78 8.28
CA VAL A 8 -3.87 -2.71 9.29
C VAL A 8 -5.26 -2.31 9.77
N ASN A 9 -5.49 -1.02 10.01
CA ASN A 9 -6.78 -0.53 10.49
C ASN A 9 -7.90 -0.75 9.47
N ASP A 10 -7.58 -0.64 8.18
CA ASP A 10 -8.50 -0.92 7.08
C ASP A 10 -8.63 -2.41 6.74
N GLY A 11 -7.89 -3.28 7.43
CA GLY A 11 -7.92 -4.73 7.21
C GLY A 11 -7.24 -5.20 5.91
N LEU A 12 -6.48 -4.33 5.24
CA LEU A 12 -5.75 -4.66 4.01
C LEU A 12 -4.53 -5.55 4.28
N VAL A 13 -3.93 -5.43 5.47
CA VAL A 13 -2.83 -6.30 5.93
C VAL A 13 -3.04 -6.65 7.41
N THR A 14 -2.51 -7.79 7.84
CA THR A 14 -2.57 -8.19 9.25
C THR A 14 -1.42 -7.57 10.05
N ARG A 15 -1.56 -7.52 11.38
CA ARG A 15 -0.48 -7.11 12.29
C ARG A 15 0.76 -7.98 12.13
N GLU A 16 0.58 -9.28 11.90
CA GLU A 16 1.68 -10.22 11.67
C GLU A 16 2.41 -9.94 10.35
N GLN A 17 1.67 -9.64 9.28
CA GLN A 17 2.26 -9.25 8.00
C GLN A 17 3.02 -7.93 8.11
N LEU A 18 2.49 -6.96 8.85
CA LEU A 18 3.18 -5.70 9.13
C LEU A 18 4.47 -5.91 9.94
N ALA A 19 4.44 -6.80 10.94
CA ALA A 19 5.63 -7.13 11.72
C ALA A 19 6.72 -7.78 10.85
N LYS A 20 6.36 -8.79 10.04
CA LYS A 20 7.28 -9.42 9.08
C LYS A 20 7.83 -8.42 8.07
N ALA A 21 6.99 -7.51 7.58
CA ALA A 21 7.41 -6.47 6.66
C ALA A 21 8.40 -5.49 7.29
N ARG A 22 8.22 -5.12 8.57
CA ARG A 22 9.17 -4.27 9.31
C ARG A 22 10.51 -4.96 9.53
N GLU A 23 10.51 -6.26 9.83
CA GLU A 23 11.75 -7.05 9.94
C GLU A 23 12.49 -7.12 8.59
N ALA A 24 11.77 -7.28 7.49
CA ALA A 24 12.33 -7.30 6.14
C ALA A 24 12.60 -5.92 5.53
N GLN A 25 12.12 -4.84 6.17
CA GLN A 25 12.10 -3.49 5.59
C GLN A 25 13.50 -2.94 5.32
N GLY A 26 14.51 -3.31 6.11
CA GLY A 26 15.88 -2.83 5.90
C GLY A 26 15.94 -1.31 5.63
N SER A 27 16.43 -0.93 4.44
CA SER A 27 16.47 0.45 3.96
C SER A 27 15.32 0.84 3.01
N ILE A 28 14.42 -0.09 2.67
CA ILE A 28 13.27 0.19 1.81
C ILE A 28 12.09 0.74 2.63
N ARG A 29 11.08 1.25 1.93
CA ARG A 29 9.85 1.70 2.58
C ARG A 29 8.98 0.50 2.98
N ILE A 30 8.16 0.67 4.02
CA ILE A 30 7.32 -0.40 4.58
C ILE A 30 6.27 -0.92 3.58
N ASP A 31 5.71 -0.03 2.76
CA ASP A 31 4.78 -0.36 1.68
C ASP A 31 5.43 -1.28 0.63
N GLN A 32 6.64 -0.94 0.18
CA GLN A 32 7.40 -1.78 -0.74
C GLN A 32 7.75 -3.14 -0.13
N SER A 33 8.05 -3.17 1.17
CA SER A 33 8.30 -4.42 1.88
C SER A 33 7.04 -5.31 1.91
N LEU A 34 5.88 -4.72 2.21
CA LEU A 34 4.58 -5.43 2.20
C LEU A 34 4.24 -5.97 0.81
N VAL A 35 4.51 -5.21 -0.25
CA VAL A 35 4.33 -5.67 -1.64
C VAL A 35 5.26 -6.83 -1.97
N LYS A 36 6.56 -6.70 -1.66
CA LYS A 36 7.54 -7.76 -1.89
C LYS A 36 7.21 -9.07 -1.17
N LEU A 37 6.62 -8.98 0.01
CA LEU A 37 6.16 -10.13 0.80
C LEU A 37 4.83 -10.71 0.31
N GLY A 38 4.20 -10.10 -0.71
CA GLY A 38 2.89 -10.52 -1.23
C GLY A 38 1.74 -10.27 -0.26
N ALA A 39 1.93 -9.41 0.75
CA ALA A 39 0.90 -9.10 1.74
C ALA A 39 -0.17 -8.16 1.19
N ILE A 40 0.19 -7.31 0.21
CA ILE A 40 -0.68 -6.33 -0.44
C ILE A 40 -0.16 -6.04 -1.86
N THR A 41 -1.02 -5.54 -2.74
CA THR A 41 -0.62 -5.07 -4.08
C THR A 41 -0.36 -3.57 -4.11
N GLU A 42 0.45 -3.09 -5.06
CA GLU A 42 0.65 -1.65 -5.27
C GLU A 42 -0.66 -0.92 -5.56
N ASP A 43 -1.53 -1.52 -6.39
CA ASP A 43 -2.85 -0.96 -6.71
C ASP A 43 -3.72 -0.75 -5.47
N ALA A 44 -3.72 -1.71 -4.54
CA ALA A 44 -4.49 -1.59 -3.31
C ALA A 44 -3.96 -0.47 -2.40
N ILE A 45 -2.63 -0.29 -2.35
CA ILE A 45 -2.00 0.82 -1.62
C ILE A 45 -2.37 2.16 -2.27
N LEU A 46 -2.23 2.28 -3.58
CA LEU A 46 -2.51 3.52 -4.30
C LEU A 46 -3.98 3.90 -4.19
N ARG A 47 -4.89 2.94 -4.32
CA ARG A 47 -6.33 3.16 -4.11
C ARG A 47 -6.62 3.67 -2.70
N LYS A 48 -6.00 3.07 -1.68
CA LYS A 48 -6.19 3.51 -0.29
C LYS A 48 -5.65 4.92 -0.05
N LEU A 49 -4.50 5.25 -0.64
CA LEU A 49 -3.94 6.60 -0.57
C LEU A 49 -4.87 7.61 -1.27
N SER A 50 -5.36 7.28 -2.47
CA SER A 50 -6.36 8.09 -3.17
C SER A 50 -7.58 8.35 -2.29
N ASP A 51 -8.16 7.32 -1.67
CA ASP A 51 -9.30 7.44 -0.76
C ASP A 51 -8.98 8.33 0.46
N GLU A 52 -7.81 8.17 1.08
CA GLU A 52 -7.37 8.96 2.25
C GLU A 52 -7.21 10.45 1.92
N PHE A 53 -6.74 10.77 0.72
CA PHE A 53 -6.56 12.16 0.26
C PHE A 53 -7.78 12.70 -0.50
N GLY A 54 -8.87 11.95 -0.62
CA GLY A 54 -10.05 12.33 -1.41
C GLY A 54 -9.76 12.52 -2.90
N MET A 55 -8.73 11.86 -3.41
CA MET A 55 -8.34 11.88 -4.82
C MET A 55 -8.92 10.67 -5.56
N GLN A 56 -9.12 10.80 -6.86
CA GLN A 56 -9.49 9.65 -7.68
C GLN A 56 -8.24 8.82 -8.03
N TYR A 57 -8.33 7.50 -7.87
CA TYR A 57 -7.35 6.58 -8.44
C TYR A 57 -7.67 6.36 -9.92
N ILE A 58 -6.70 6.59 -10.79
CA ILE A 58 -6.83 6.48 -12.24
C ILE A 58 -5.69 5.60 -12.74
N ASP A 59 -6.03 4.49 -13.41
CA ASP A 59 -5.03 3.72 -14.16
C ASP A 59 -4.78 4.43 -15.50
N LEU A 60 -3.57 4.96 -15.68
CA LEU A 60 -3.18 5.69 -16.88
C LEU A 60 -3.10 4.81 -18.12
N LYS A 61 -3.05 3.48 -17.97
CA LYS A 61 -3.02 2.56 -19.12
C LYS A 61 -4.32 2.58 -19.92
N ASP A 62 -5.43 2.92 -19.26
CA ASP A 62 -6.77 2.94 -19.86
C ASP A 62 -7.20 4.35 -20.30
N ILE A 63 -6.30 5.33 -20.24
CA ILE A 63 -6.57 6.70 -20.70
C ILE A 63 -5.93 6.93 -22.06
N GLU A 64 -6.77 7.12 -23.08
CA GLU A 64 -6.36 7.79 -24.31
C GLU A 64 -6.27 9.30 -24.02
N VAL A 65 -5.07 9.85 -24.18
CA VAL A 65 -4.82 11.29 -24.14
C VAL A 65 -4.76 11.78 -25.59
N ASP A 66 -5.69 12.66 -25.98
CA ASP A 66 -5.73 13.36 -27.27
C ASP A 66 -4.87 14.64 -27.24
#